data_AF-A0AAN7CD80-F1
#
_entry.id   AF-A0AAN7CD80-F1
#
_cell.length_a   1.000
_cell.length_b   1.000
_cell.length_c   1.000
_cell.angle_alpha   90.00
_cell.angle_beta   90.00
_cell.angle_gamma   90.00
#
_symmetry.space_group_name_H-M   'P 1'
#
loop_
_entity.id
_entity.type
_entity.pdbx_description
1 polymer ?
#
loop_
_entity_poly.entity_id
_entity_poly.type
_entity_poly.pdbx_seq_one_letter_code
_entity_poly.pdbx_strand_id
1 'polypeptide(L)'
;MSRQSHYSTPKRARIRGTIEYLESRRIPHFKSDVFRFFGASHRSGWRALAEPEEQGDRTFHSAFAETQGRKKKISDEDLAVIERFIDSNGFDG
;
A
#
# COMPACT_ATOMS: atom_id res chain seq x y z
N MET A 1 17.52 -21.50 -7.58
CA MET A 1 17.56 -20.25 -8.38
C MET A 1 16.53 -20.36 -9.50
N SER A 2 15.56 -19.45 -9.53
CA SER A 2 14.73 -19.16 -10.71
C SER A 2 14.19 -17.72 -10.56
N ARG A 3 14.96 -16.77 -11.09
CA ARG A 3 14.54 -15.37 -11.30
C ARG A 3 13.73 -15.36 -12.58
N GLN A 4 12.40 -15.30 -12.52
CA GLN A 4 11.58 -14.97 -13.70
C GLN A 4 10.14 -14.61 -13.31
N SER A 5 9.86 -13.30 -13.14
CA SER A 5 8.57 -12.67 -13.49
C SER A 5 8.66 -11.13 -13.51
N HIS A 6 9.80 -10.56 -13.91
CA HIS A 6 10.07 -9.12 -13.75
C HIS A 6 9.29 -8.18 -14.69
N TYR A 7 8.46 -8.71 -15.60
CA TYR A 7 7.78 -7.90 -16.64
C TYR A 7 6.27 -8.14 -16.74
N SER A 8 5.60 -8.53 -15.65
CA SER A 8 4.15 -8.45 -15.61
C SER A 8 3.74 -7.05 -15.18
N THR A 9 3.39 -6.18 -16.14
CA THR A 9 2.81 -4.88 -15.82
C THR A 9 1.56 -5.09 -14.96
N PRO A 10 1.52 -4.52 -13.73
CA PRO A 10 0.40 -4.72 -12.83
C PRO A 10 -0.92 -4.38 -13.53
N LYS A 11 -1.93 -5.24 -13.33
CA LYS A 11 -3.26 -5.10 -13.96
C LYS A 11 -3.85 -3.68 -13.86
N ARG A 12 -3.59 -2.99 -12.75
CA ARG A 12 -4.00 -1.59 -12.53
C ARG A 12 -3.34 -0.60 -13.50
N ALA A 13 -2.03 -0.73 -13.70
CA ALA A 13 -1.29 0.14 -14.62
C ALA A 13 -1.76 -0.06 -16.08
N ARG A 14 -2.13 -1.31 -16.45
CA ARG A 14 -2.75 -1.58 -17.77
C ARG A 14 -4.11 -0.90 -17.94
N ILE A 15 -4.97 -0.97 -16.93
CA ILE A 15 -6.28 -0.30 -16.95
C ILE A 15 -6.10 1.21 -17.10
N ARG A 16 -5.23 1.81 -16.26
CA ARG A 16 -4.95 3.25 -16.28
C ARG A 16 -4.39 3.70 -17.63
N GLY A 17 -3.32 3.06 -18.11
CA GLY A 17 -2.72 3.41 -19.40
C GLY A 17 -3.66 3.23 -20.58
N THR A 18 -4.57 2.24 -20.54
CA THR A 18 -5.58 2.06 -21.60
C THR A 18 -6.57 3.22 -21.61
N ILE A 19 -7.07 3.64 -20.44
CA ILE A 19 -8.00 4.77 -20.33
C ILE A 19 -7.31 6.07 -20.76
N GLU A 20 -6.10 6.33 -20.28
CA GLU A 20 -5.30 7.50 -20.68
C GLU A 20 -5.08 7.54 -22.20
N TYR A 21 -4.78 6.39 -22.81
CA TYR A 21 -4.66 6.28 -24.27
C TYR A 21 -5.97 6.60 -24.98
N LEU A 22 -7.10 6.00 -24.58
CA LEU A 22 -8.40 6.24 -25.21
C LEU A 22 -8.85 7.70 -25.08
N GLU A 23 -8.64 8.30 -23.90
CA GLU A 23 -8.92 9.72 -23.65
C GLU A 23 -8.02 10.63 -24.52
N SER A 24 -6.72 10.35 -24.59
CA SER A 24 -5.77 11.13 -25.42
C SER A 24 -6.11 11.09 -26.91
N ARG A 25 -6.64 9.97 -27.40
CA ARG A 25 -7.06 9.77 -28.79
C ARG A 25 -8.50 10.22 -29.05
N ARG A 26 -9.20 10.73 -28.02
CA ARG A 26 -10.61 11.12 -28.05
C ARG A 26 -11.53 10.01 -28.58
N ILE A 27 -11.21 8.76 -28.25
CA ILE A 27 -12.02 7.60 -28.62
C ILE A 27 -13.15 7.48 -27.58
N PRO A 28 -14.43 7.51 -27.99
CA PRO A 28 -15.54 7.28 -27.07
C PRO A 28 -15.45 5.89 -26.46
N HIS A 29 -15.50 5.81 -25.13
CA HIS A 29 -15.43 4.55 -24.41
C HIS A 29 -16.14 4.64 -23.06
N PHE A 30 -16.60 3.50 -22.55
CA PHE A 30 -17.04 3.38 -21.17
C PHE A 30 -15.95 2.74 -20.32
N LYS A 31 -15.62 3.35 -19.19
CA LYS A 31 -14.60 2.83 -18.25
C LYS A 31 -14.96 1.42 -17.75
N SER A 32 -16.26 1.12 -17.62
CA SER A 32 -16.78 -0.21 -17.30
C SER A 32 -16.38 -1.29 -18.32
N ASP A 33 -16.32 -0.97 -19.60
CA ASP A 33 -15.91 -1.91 -20.65
C ASP A 33 -14.41 -2.21 -20.57
N VAL A 34 -13.61 -1.19 -20.28
CA VAL A 34 -12.18 -1.36 -20.02
C VAL A 34 -11.96 -2.24 -18.79
N PHE A 35 -12.72 -2.03 -17.71
CA PHE A 35 -12.63 -2.88 -16.52
C PHE A 35 -12.98 -4.33 -16.84
N ARG A 36 -14.06 -4.56 -17.59
CA ARG A 36 -14.51 -5.89 -18.02
C ARG A 36 -13.45 -6.59 -18.88
N PHE A 37 -12.85 -5.88 -19.82
CA PHE A 37 -11.78 -6.38 -20.69
C PHE A 37 -10.58 -6.90 -19.88
N PHE A 38 -10.19 -6.18 -18.83
CA PHE A 38 -9.12 -6.62 -17.93
C PHE A 38 -9.59 -7.55 -16.80
N GLY A 39 -10.87 -7.91 -16.75
CA GLY A 39 -11.48 -8.74 -15.70
C GLY A 39 -11.45 -8.09 -14.31
N ALA A 40 -11.50 -6.76 -14.21
CA ALA A 40 -11.60 -6.03 -12.96
C ALA A 40 -13.07 -5.82 -12.59
N SER A 41 -13.41 -6.01 -11.31
CA SER A 41 -14.72 -5.58 -10.80
C SER A 41 -14.83 -4.05 -10.85
N HIS A 42 -16.06 -3.53 -10.90
CA HIS A 42 -16.30 -2.08 -10.96
C HIS A 42 -15.53 -1.32 -9.86
N ARG A 43 -15.64 -1.78 -8.61
CA ARG A 43 -14.91 -1.20 -7.47
C ARG A 43 -13.39 -1.23 -7.64
N SER A 44 -12.85 -2.34 -8.15
CA SER A 44 -11.40 -2.50 -8.36
C SER A 44 -10.89 -1.63 -9.51
N GLY A 45 -11.70 -1.46 -10.57
CA GLY A 45 -11.42 -0.59 -11.70
C GLY A 45 -11.31 0.87 -11.27
N TRP A 46 -12.28 1.37 -10.50
CA TRP A 46 -12.22 2.73 -9.95
C TRP A 46 -11.04 2.93 -9.00
N ARG A 47 -10.73 1.93 -8.16
CA ARG A 47 -9.53 2.00 -7.31
C ARG A 47 -8.22 2.02 -8.12
N ALA A 48 -8.21 1.50 -9.35
CA ALA A 48 -7.04 1.59 -10.23
C ALA A 48 -6.85 3.00 -10.82
N LEU A 49 -7.92 3.80 -10.86
CA LEU A 49 -7.92 5.19 -11.35
C LEU A 49 -7.76 6.23 -10.24
N ALA A 50 -7.93 5.85 -8.97
CA ALA A 50 -7.72 6.72 -7.83
C ALA A 50 -6.31 7.34 -7.82
N GLU A 51 -6.17 8.54 -7.27
CA GLU A 51 -4.88 9.24 -7.22
C GLU A 51 -3.83 8.48 -6.41
N PRO A 52 -2.52 8.66 -6.67
CA PRO A 52 -1.45 7.98 -5.94
C PRO A 52 -1.53 8.19 -4.41
N GLU A 53 -1.95 9.38 -3.98
CA GLU A 53 -2.14 9.74 -2.57
C GLU A 53 -3.23 8.87 -1.90
N GLU A 54 -4.31 8.57 -2.63
CA GLU A 54 -5.38 7.68 -2.18
C GLU A 54 -5.00 6.19 -2.27
N GLN A 55 -4.02 5.85 -3.12
CA GLN A 55 -3.52 4.48 -3.28
C GLN A 55 -2.51 4.08 -2.19
N GLY A 56 -2.00 5.05 -1.43
CA GLY A 56 -0.92 4.88 -0.48
C GLY A 56 0.42 4.72 -1.20
N ASP A 57 1.45 5.41 -0.73
CA ASP A 57 2.80 5.21 -1.21
C ASP A 57 3.17 3.72 -1.07
N ARG A 58 3.63 3.09 -2.15
CA ARG A 58 4.07 1.68 -2.11
C ARG A 58 5.45 1.55 -1.47
N THR A 59 6.12 2.67 -1.25
CA THR A 59 7.46 2.80 -0.67
C THR A 59 7.40 2.86 0.85
N PHE A 60 6.34 3.46 1.41
CA PHE A 60 6.08 3.46 2.84
C PHE A 60 4.90 2.56 3.13
N HIS A 61 5.12 1.49 3.87
CA HIS A 61 4.03 0.72 4.45
C HIS A 61 3.22 1.65 5.37
N SER A 62 2.15 2.24 4.82
CA SER A 62 1.22 3.21 5.44
C SER A 62 1.75 4.64 5.67
N ALA A 63 1.00 5.63 5.16
CA ALA A 63 1.13 7.05 5.54
C ALA A 63 0.29 7.39 6.80
N PHE A 64 -0.47 6.42 7.31
CA PHE A 64 -1.31 6.52 8.50
C PHE A 64 -0.68 5.68 9.60
N ALA A 65 -0.59 6.21 10.82
CA ALA A 65 -0.19 5.40 11.97
C ALA A 65 -1.10 4.16 12.07
N GLU A 66 -0.50 2.97 12.07
CA GLU A 66 -1.22 1.71 12.25
C GLU A 66 -2.09 1.80 13.51
N THR A 67 -3.41 1.90 13.32
CA THR A 67 -4.37 2.02 14.44
C THR A 67 -4.68 0.66 15.06
N GLN A 68 -4.26 -0.43 14.41
CA GLN A 68 -4.52 -1.80 14.84
C GLN A 68 -3.25 -2.51 15.30
N GLY A 69 -2.85 -2.20 16.53
CA GLY A 69 -1.93 -2.99 17.33
C GLY A 69 -2.56 -3.31 18.68
N ARG A 70 -2.15 -4.44 19.31
CA ARG A 70 -2.45 -4.70 20.72
C ARG A 70 -1.88 -3.54 21.54
N LYS A 71 -2.67 -2.92 22.41
CA LYS A 71 -2.18 -1.88 23.32
C LYS A 71 -0.89 -2.36 23.99
N LYS A 72 0.14 -1.50 24.01
CA LYS A 72 1.37 -1.77 24.75
C LYS A 72 0.98 -2.11 26.20
N LYS A 73 1.53 -3.20 26.73
CA LYS A 73 1.31 -3.63 28.13
C LYS A 73 2.13 -2.82 29.13
N ILE A 74 3.16 -2.14 28.64
CA ILE A 74 4.17 -1.39 29.37
C ILE A 74 4.12 0.02 28.81
N SER A 75 4.00 1.04 29.67
CA SER A 75 4.00 2.44 29.23
C SER A 75 5.41 2.90 28.87
N ASP A 76 5.52 4.05 28.21
CA ASP A 76 6.84 4.60 27.87
C ASP A 76 7.58 5.06 29.16
N GLU A 77 6.85 5.46 30.21
CA GLU A 77 7.41 5.73 31.54
C GLU A 77 7.94 4.45 32.21
N ASP A 78 7.21 3.34 32.12
CA ASP A 78 7.65 2.05 32.64
C ASP A 78 8.93 1.59 31.94
N LEU A 79 9.06 1.81 30.62
CA LEU A 79 10.27 1.52 29.87
C LEU A 79 11.46 2.34 30.37
N ALA A 80 11.27 3.64 30.63
CA ALA A 80 12.34 4.50 31.18
C ALA A 80 12.76 4.07 32.60
N VAL A 81 11.84 3.51 33.38
CA VAL A 81 12.16 2.93 34.70
C VAL A 81 13.00 1.66 34.53
N ILE A 82 12.63 0.79 33.59
CA ILE A 82 13.37 -0.45 33.28
C ILE A 82 14.77 -0.12 32.76
N GLU A 83 14.90 0.84 31.85
CA GLU A 83 16.18 1.29 31.30
C GLU A 83 17.09 1.84 32.40
N ARG A 84 16.58 2.73 33.25
CA ARG A 84 17.33 3.25 34.40
C ARG A 84 17.75 2.14 35.37
N PHE A 85 16.89 1.15 35.58
CA PHE A 85 17.19 0.01 36.46
C PHE A 85 18.35 -0.84 35.89
N ILE A 86 18.31 -1.13 34.59
CA ILE A 86 19.36 -1.84 33.86
C ILE A 86 20.69 -1.09 33.95
N ASP A 87 20.68 0.22 33.67
CA ASP A 87 21.88 1.05 33.71
C ASP A 87 22.51 1.13 35.11
N SER A 88 21.67 1.08 36.15
CA SER A 88 22.13 1.21 37.54
C SER A 88 22.66 -0.11 38.13
N ASN A 89 22.10 -1.25 37.72
CA ASN A 89 22.39 -2.54 38.36
C ASN A 89 23.16 -3.52 37.45
N GLY A 90 23.34 -3.19 36.17
CA GLY A 90 23.88 -4.12 35.18
C GLY A 90 22.92 -5.28 34.91
N PHE A 91 23.26 -6.10 33.91
CA PHE A 91 22.49 -7.29 33.54
C PHE A 91 22.93 -8.57 34.26
N ASP A 92 23.97 -8.50 35.09
CA ASP A 92 24.57 -9.67 35.73
C ASP A 92 23.96 -9.88 37.12
N GLY A 93 22.99 -10.81 37.17
CA GLY A 93 22.55 -11.52 38.37
C GLY A 93 22.73 -13.01 38.20
#